data_AF-A0A969ZRR5-F1
#
_entry.id   AF-A0A969ZRR5-F1
#
_cell.length_a   1.000
_cell.length_b   1.000
_cell.length_c   1.000
_cell.angle_alpha   90.00
_cell.angle_beta   90.00
_cell.angle_gamma   90.00
#
_symmetry.space_group_name_H-M   'P 1'
#
loop_
_entity.id
_entity.type
_entity.pdbx_description
1 polymer ?
#
loop_
_entity_poly.entity_id
_entity_poly.type
_entity_poly.pdbx_seq_one_letter_code
_entity_poly.pdbx_strand_id
1 'polypeptide(L)'
;MEKNIRQPTTFEALLPIIAMMVFIIAGIKYWDLEPHIPIVLACIVAVIIAMRIGYSWDSVISGILDSLGRANEALLIIMVVGMLIGSWVLAGTMPAMIY
;
A
#
# COMPACT_ATOMS: atom_id res chain seq x y z
N MET A 1 -5.82 27.38 14.66
CA MET A 1 -6.76 26.52 15.39
C MET A 1 -6.17 25.13 15.44
N GLU A 2 -5.47 24.78 16.53
CA GLU A 2 -4.97 23.43 16.78
C GLU A 2 -6.15 22.46 16.88
N LYS A 3 -6.45 21.81 15.76
CA LYS A 3 -7.47 20.77 15.71
C LYS A 3 -6.84 19.52 16.32
N ASN A 4 -7.24 19.22 17.56
CA ASN A 4 -6.85 18.04 18.31
C ASN A 4 -7.00 16.80 17.41
N ILE A 5 -5.86 16.25 16.97
CA ILE A 5 -5.80 15.00 16.21
C ILE A 5 -6.23 13.91 17.20
N ARG A 6 -7.50 13.49 17.12
CA ARG A 6 -7.99 12.38 17.93
C ARG A 6 -7.26 11.11 17.48
N GLN A 7 -6.74 10.36 18.44
CA GLN A 7 -6.23 9.03 18.15
C GLN A 7 -7.39 8.19 17.59
N PRO A 8 -7.21 7.52 16.43
CA PRO A 8 -8.24 6.66 15.87
C PRO A 8 -8.65 5.64 16.93
N THR A 9 -9.94 5.59 17.26
CA THR A 9 -10.43 4.52 18.13
C THR A 9 -10.19 3.19 17.40
N THR A 10 -9.88 2.11 18.11
CA THR A 10 -9.59 0.80 17.50
C THR A 10 -10.68 0.35 16.51
N PHE A 11 -11.93 0.78 16.75
CA PHE A 11 -13.08 0.60 15.87
C PHE A 11 -13.01 1.38 14.55
N GLU A 12 -12.50 2.62 14.57
CA GLU A 12 -12.35 3.47 13.38
C GLU A 12 -11.14 3.04 12.54
N ALA A 13 -10.09 2.49 13.15
CA ALA A 13 -8.96 1.91 12.42
C ALA A 13 -9.32 0.57 11.74
N LEU A 14 -10.26 -0.19 12.30
CA LEU A 14 -10.73 -1.46 11.74
C LEU A 14 -11.66 -1.26 10.54
N LEU A 15 -12.38 -0.14 10.50
CA LEU A 15 -13.40 0.13 9.49
C LEU A 15 -12.84 0.20 8.04
N PRO A 16 -11.71 0.89 7.75
CA PRO A 16 -11.08 0.86 6.43
C PRO A 16 -10.63 -0.54 6.00
N ILE A 17 -10.14 -1.34 6.95
CA ILE A 17 -9.64 -2.70 6.68
C ILE A 17 -10.80 -3.61 6.28
N ILE A 18 -11.90 -3.57 7.04
CA ILE A 18 -13.11 -4.34 6.72
C ILE A 18 -13.72 -3.85 5.41
N ALA A 19 -13.82 -2.53 5.20
CA ALA A 19 -14.34 -1.96 3.97
C ALA A 19 -13.53 -2.43 2.75
N MET A 20 -12.20 -2.39 2.84
CA MET A 20 -11.31 -2.90 1.78
C MET A 20 -11.55 -4.39 1.50
N MET A 21 -11.64 -5.21 2.54
CA MET A 21 -11.89 -6.65 2.39
C MET A 21 -13.23 -6.92 1.70
N VAL A 22 -14.28 -6.21 2.10
CA VAL A 22 -15.62 -6.33 1.50
C VAL A 22 -15.61 -5.86 0.03
N PHE A 23 -14.96 -4.74 -0.29
CA PHE A 23 -14.89 -4.25 -1.66
C PHE A 23 -14.15 -5.21 -2.60
N ILE A 24 -13.04 -5.81 -2.15
CA ILE A 24 -12.29 -6.79 -2.95
C ILE A 24 -13.15 -8.04 -3.19
N ILE A 25 -13.74 -8.60 -2.13
CA ILE A 25 -14.57 -9.82 -2.25
C ILE A 25 -15.79 -9.56 -3.14
N ALA A 26 -16.48 -8.43 -2.94
CA ALA A 26 -17.64 -8.08 -3.74
C ALA A 26 -17.28 -7.74 -5.20
N GLY A 27 -16.19 -7.00 -5.41
CA GLY A 27 -15.75 -6.56 -6.74
C GLY A 27 -15.35 -7.75 -7.64
N ILE A 28 -14.62 -8.71 -7.09
CA ILE A 28 -14.22 -9.90 -7.84
C ILE A 28 -15.42 -10.83 -8.05
N LYS A 29 -16.22 -11.08 -6.98
CA LYS A 29 -17.29 -12.10 -7.03
C LYS A 29 -18.50 -11.70 -7.89
N TYR A 30 -18.91 -10.43 -7.86
CA TYR A 30 -20.12 -9.99 -8.57
C TYR A 30 -19.82 -9.39 -9.94
N TRP A 31 -18.66 -8.77 -10.10
CA TRP A 31 -18.38 -7.90 -11.23
C TRP A 31 -17.18 -8.33 -12.10
N ASP A 32 -16.46 -9.39 -11.71
CA ASP A 32 -15.21 -9.84 -12.36
C ASP A 32 -14.22 -8.69 -12.60
N LEU A 33 -14.25 -7.72 -11.67
CA LEU A 33 -13.46 -6.51 -11.76
C LEU A 33 -12.02 -6.79 -11.34
N GLU A 34 -11.06 -6.22 -12.08
CA GLU A 34 -9.67 -6.24 -11.67
C GLU A 34 -9.52 -5.68 -10.25
N PRO A 35 -8.67 -6.28 -9.39
CA PRO A 35 -8.51 -5.86 -7.99
C PRO A 35 -8.15 -4.38 -7.81
N HIS A 36 -7.63 -3.75 -8.85
CA HIS A 36 -7.20 -2.36 -8.88
C HIS A 36 -8.38 -1.40 -8.59
N ILE A 37 -9.54 -1.66 -9.20
CA ILE A 37 -10.70 -0.78 -9.08
C ILE A 37 -11.32 -0.82 -7.67
N PRO A 38 -11.58 -2.00 -7.05
CA PRO A 38 -12.03 -2.08 -5.66
C PRO A 38 -11.06 -1.47 -4.64
N ILE A 39 -9.75 -1.57 -4.87
CA ILE A 39 -8.73 -1.00 -3.97
C ILE A 39 -8.79 0.53 -4.00
N VAL A 40 -8.95 1.15 -5.18
CA VAL A 40 -9.11 2.60 -5.30
C VAL A 40 -10.37 3.07 -4.56
N LEU A 41 -11.49 2.35 -4.69
CA LEU A 41 -12.72 2.66 -3.96
C LEU A 41 -12.55 2.54 -2.44
N ALA A 42 -11.87 1.49 -1.97
CA ALA A 42 -11.54 1.32 -0.56
C ALA A 42 -10.65 2.47 -0.04
N CYS A 43 -9.71 2.95 -0.85
CA CYS A 43 -8.86 4.08 -0.52
C CYS A 43 -9.66 5.38 -0.38
N ILE A 44 -10.62 5.63 -1.27
CA ILE A 44 -11.54 6.78 -1.16
C ILE A 44 -12.32 6.73 0.15
N VAL A 45 -12.84 5.55 0.51
CA VAL A 45 -13.55 5.36 1.79
C VAL A 45 -12.62 5.59 2.98
N ALA A 46 -11.38 5.11 2.93
CA ALA A 46 -10.37 5.35 3.97
C ALA A 46 -10.06 6.85 4.14
N VAL A 47 -9.94 7.60 3.05
CA VAL A 47 -9.72 9.06 3.07
C VAL A 47 -10.93 9.80 3.68
N ILE A 48 -12.15 9.38 3.36
CA ILE A 48 -13.38 9.96 3.96
C ILE A 48 -13.39 9.74 5.48
N ILE A 49 -13.00 8.54 5.93
CA ILE A 49 -12.90 8.21 7.36
C ILE A 49 -11.79 9.05 8.02
N ALA A 50 -10.63 9.20 7.39
CA ALA A 50 -9.53 10.02 7.89
C ALA A 50 -9.94 11.50 8.05
N MET A 51 -10.66 12.06 7.07
CA MET A 51 -11.22 13.41 7.18
C MET A 51 -12.25 13.53 8.32
N ARG A 52 -13.06 12.49 8.57
CA ARG A 52 -13.99 12.45 9.72
C ARG A 52 -13.29 12.40 11.07
N ILE A 53 -12.16 11.70 11.18
CA ILE A 53 -11.32 11.65 12.39
C ILE A 53 -10.67 13.02 12.68
N GLY A 54 -10.64 13.91 11.68
CA GLY A 54 -10.20 15.29 11.83
C GLY A 54 -8.82 15.57 11.26
N TYR A 55 -8.21 14.61 10.55
CA TYR A 55 -6.99 14.84 9.79
C TYR A 55 -7.21 15.96 8.77
N SER A 56 -6.22 16.86 8.65
CA SER A 56 -6.20 17.83 7.57
C SER A 56 -5.91 17.13 6.25
N TRP A 57 -6.46 17.68 5.16
CA TRP A 57 -6.21 17.19 3.80
C TRP A 57 -4.71 17.12 3.49
N ASP A 58 -3.95 18.15 3.88
CA ASP A 58 -2.50 18.19 3.70
C ASP A 58 -1.78 17.08 4.46
N SER A 59 -2.25 16.71 5.65
CA SER A 59 -1.66 15.60 6.42
C SER A 59 -1.94 14.25 5.78
N VAL A 60 -3.13 14.04 5.21
CA VAL A 60 -3.46 12.82 4.46
C VAL A 60 -2.57 12.69 3.23
N ILE A 61 -2.43 13.76 2.44
CA ILE A 61 -1.55 13.78 1.26
C ILE A 61 -0.10 13.53 1.66
N SER A 62 0.40 14.20 2.69
CA SER A 62 1.77 14.02 3.16
C SER A 62 2.02 12.57 3.60
N GLY A 63 1.07 11.92 4.28
CA GLY A 63 1.18 10.51 4.66
C GLY A 63 1.18 9.54 3.47
N ILE A 64 0.42 9.85 2.40
CA ILE A 64 0.44 9.09 1.15
C ILE A 64 1.81 9.23 0.46
N LEU A 65 2.33 10.46 0.35
CA LEU A 65 3.63 10.74 -0.29
C LEU A 65 4.79 10.08 0.46
N ASP A 66 4.77 10.12 1.79
CA ASP A 66 5.77 9.46 2.62
C ASP A 66 5.74 7.93 2.47
N SER A 67 4.54 7.35 2.39
CA SER A 67 4.37 5.91 2.12
C SER A 67 4.88 5.52 0.74
N LEU A 68 4.67 6.38 -0.28
CA LEU A 68 5.21 6.19 -1.62
C LEU A 68 6.74 6.30 -1.63
N GLY A 69 7.31 7.26 -0.89
CA GLY A 69 8.75 7.42 -0.72
C GLY A 69 9.40 6.15 -0.17
N ARG A 70 8.85 5.57 0.91
CA ARG A 70 9.33 4.30 1.46
C ARG A 70 9.21 3.13 0.48
N ALA A 71 8.11 3.08 -0.28
CA ALA A 71 7.92 2.04 -1.29
C ALA A 71 8.97 2.13 -2.41
N ASN A 72 9.31 3.35 -2.83
CA ASN A 72 10.34 3.58 -3.85
C ASN A 72 11.74 3.16 -3.39
N GLU A 73 12.10 3.45 -2.13
CA GLU A 73 13.37 2.99 -1.56
C GLU A 73 13.48 1.46 -1.59
N ALA A 74 12.42 0.77 -1.13
CA ALA A 74 12.36 -0.70 -1.18
C ALA A 74 12.42 -1.26 -2.61
N LEU A 75 11.72 -0.62 -3.56
CA LEU A 75 11.72 -1.01 -4.97
C LEU A 75 13.13 -0.95 -5.56
N LEU A 76 13.88 0.13 -5.31
CA LEU A 76 15.24 0.29 -5.81
C LEU A 76 16.17 -0.81 -5.28
N ILE A 77 16.05 -1.17 -4.00
CA ILE A 77 16.83 -2.27 -3.40
C ILE A 77 16.53 -3.59 -4.13
N ILE A 78 15.25 -3.93 -4.30
CA ILE A 78 14.84 -5.18 -4.97
C ILE A 78 15.32 -5.21 -6.42
N MET A 79 15.27 -4.07 -7.13
CA MET A 79 15.78 -3.99 -8.50
C MET A 79 17.29 -4.25 -8.58
N VAL A 80 18.09 -3.64 -7.70
CA VAL A 80 19.55 -3.83 -7.67
C VAL A 80 19.90 -5.27 -7.34
N VAL A 81 19.25 -5.87 -6.35
CA VAL A 81 19.47 -7.28 -5.98
C VAL A 81 19.07 -8.21 -7.11
N GLY A 82 17.94 -7.96 -7.77
CA GLY A 82 17.50 -8.73 -8.92
C GLY A 82 18.49 -8.68 -10.08
N MET A 83 19.02 -7.50 -10.41
CA MET A 83 20.06 -7.34 -11.44
C MET A 83 21.36 -8.07 -11.06
N LEU A 84 21.78 -8.00 -9.79
CA LEU A 84 22.98 -8.68 -9.31
C LEU A 84 22.85 -10.20 -9.44
N ILE A 85 21.75 -10.77 -8.94
CA ILE A 85 21.48 -12.22 -9.06
C ILE A 85 21.41 -12.63 -10.53
N GLY A 86 20.71 -11.86 -11.38
CA GLY A 86 20.66 -12.12 -12.82
C GLY A 86 22.05 -12.15 -13.46
N SER A 87 22.92 -11.20 -13.13
CA SER A 87 24.29 -11.16 -13.64
C SER A 87 25.15 -12.34 -13.17
N TRP A 88 25.00 -12.79 -11.91
CA TRP A 88 25.74 -13.94 -11.38
C TRP A 88 25.29 -15.27 -11.97
N VAL A 89 23.99 -15.39 -12.26
CA VAL A 89 23.46 -16.54 -12.98
C VAL A 89 24.02 -16.58 -14.40
N LEU A 90 24.05 -15.45 -15.11
CA LEU A 90 24.62 -15.36 -16.46
C LEU A 90 26.14 -15.59 -16.49
N ALA A 91 26.87 -15.11 -15.48
CA ALA A 91 28.31 -15.33 -15.35
C ALA A 91 28.67 -16.77 -14.96
N GLY A 92 27.69 -17.60 -14.60
CA GLY A 92 27.91 -18.97 -14.15
C GLY A 92 28.52 -19.08 -12.75
N THR A 93 28.77 -17.96 -12.06
CA THR A 93 29.38 -17.96 -10.72
C THR A 93 28.47 -18.58 -9.67
N MET A 94 27.15 -18.33 -9.73
CA MET A 94 26.20 -18.94 -8.79
C MET A 94 25.98 -20.44 -9.08
N PRO A 95 25.77 -20.88 -10.34
CA PRO A 95 25.76 -22.31 -10.67
C PRO A 95 27.03 -23.06 -10.29
N ALA A 96 28.22 -22.46 -10.49
CA ALA A 96 29.51 -23.08 -10.18
C ALA A 96 29.83 -23.19 -8.67
N MET A 97 29.10 -22.51 -7.80
CA MET A 97 29.20 -22.72 -6.35
C MET A 97 28.30 -23.86 -5.84
N ILE A 98 27.25 -24.19 -6.60
CA ILE A 98 26.29 -25.22 -6.22
C ILE A 98 26.70 -26.59 -6.75
N TYR A 99 27.21 -26.64 -7.98
CA TYR A 99 27.80 -27.83 -8.58
C TYR A 99 29.24 -28.03 -8.10
#